data_AF-A0A659XXY0-F1
#
_entry.id   AF-A0A659XXY0-F1
#
_cell.length_a   1.000
_cell.length_b   1.000
_cell.length_c   1.000
_cell.angle_alpha   90.00
_cell.angle_beta   90.00
_cell.angle_gamma   90.00
#
_symmetry.space_group_name_H-M   'P 1'
#
loop_
_entity.id
_entity.type
_entity.pdbx_description
1 polymer ?
#
loop_
_entity_poly.entity_id
_entity_poly.type
_entity_poly.pdbx_seq_one_letter_code
_entity_poly.pdbx_strand_id
1 'polypeptide(L)'
;METGKAGAYRVLARKYRPSNFSELIGQEPMVRTLTNAFATGRIAQAWMLTGVRGVGKTTTARILARALNYKTATVDQPSVDLSTPG
;
A
#
# COMPACT_ATOMS: atom_id res chain seq x y z
N MET A 1 18.81 -1.98 34.62
CA MET A 1 19.92 -2.70 33.98
C MET A 1 19.47 -3.08 32.58
N GLU A 2 20.22 -2.60 31.59
CA GLU A 2 19.96 -2.69 30.15
C GLU A 2 19.90 -4.13 29.63
N THR A 3 19.19 -4.35 28.52
CA THR A 3 19.85 -4.85 27.29
C THR A 3 18.99 -4.45 26.08
N GLY A 4 19.44 -3.43 25.36
CA GLY A 4 18.94 -3.09 24.04
C GLY A 4 19.25 -4.24 23.07
N LYS A 5 18.21 -4.75 22.39
CA LYS A 5 18.40 -5.76 21.35
C LYS A 5 18.98 -5.06 20.11
N ALA A 6 20.27 -5.27 19.88
CA ALA A 6 21.04 -4.77 18.76
C ALA A 6 20.25 -4.83 17.44
N GLY A 7 20.13 -3.68 16.79
CA GLY A 7 19.37 -3.49 15.56
C GLY A 7 19.85 -4.44 14.47
N ALA A 8 19.08 -5.50 14.21
CA ALA A 8 19.29 -6.39 13.08
C ALA A 8 19.40 -5.54 11.81
N TYR A 9 20.49 -5.70 11.06
CA TYR A 9 20.74 -5.00 9.80
C TYR A 9 19.53 -5.11 8.88
N ARG A 10 18.68 -4.09 8.89
CA ARG A 10 17.48 -4.04 8.07
C ARG A 10 17.86 -3.36 6.77
N VAL A 11 17.98 -4.17 5.72
CA VAL A 11 18.22 -3.71 4.34
C VAL A 11 17.33 -2.50 4.07
N LEU A 12 17.91 -1.39 3.58
CA LEU A 12 17.22 -0.10 3.41
C LEU A 12 15.93 -0.24 2.58
N ALA A 13 15.93 -1.11 1.57
CA ALA A 13 14.75 -1.45 0.77
C ALA A 13 13.56 -2.04 1.56
N ARG A 14 13.81 -2.59 2.77
CA ARG A 14 12.79 -3.06 3.71
C ARG A 14 12.43 -2.03 4.77
N LYS A 15 13.29 -1.03 5.01
CA LYS A 15 13.04 0.08 5.94
C LYS A 15 12.15 1.14 5.30
N TYR A 16 12.39 1.47 4.03
CA TYR A 16 11.67 2.51 3.28
C TYR A 16 10.59 1.99 2.34
N ARG A 17 10.12 0.74 2.54
CA ARG A 17 9.08 0.20 1.65
C ARG A 17 7.77 0.93 1.95
N PRO A 18 7.21 1.69 1.00
CA PRO A 18 6.06 2.52 1.26
C PRO A 18 4.87 1.68 1.69
N SER A 19 4.14 2.21 2.68
CA SER A 19 3.05 1.49 3.35
C SER A 19 1.68 1.99 2.92
N ASN A 20 1.61 3.19 2.37
CA ASN A 20 0.40 3.87 1.93
C ASN A 20 0.55 4.35 0.48
N PHE A 21 -0.57 4.76 -0.13
CA PHE A 21 -0.56 5.31 -1.48
C PHE A 21 0.06 6.72 -1.55
N SER A 22 0.06 7.47 -0.45
CA SER A 22 0.64 8.82 -0.35
C SER A 22 2.17 8.85 -0.48
N GLU A 23 2.84 7.76 -0.11
CA GLU A 23 4.28 7.56 -0.26
C GLU A 23 4.66 6.99 -1.64
N LEU A 24 3.68 6.70 -2.50
CA LEU A 24 3.90 6.10 -3.82
C LEU A 24 4.06 7.21 -4.87
N ILE A 25 5.30 7.59 -5.15
CA ILE A 25 5.63 8.66 -6.11
C ILE A 25 5.33 8.22 -7.55
N GLY A 26 4.55 9.02 -8.30
CA GLY A 26 4.35 8.88 -9.75
C GLY A 26 3.23 7.91 -10.14
N GLN A 27 2.33 7.58 -9.22
CA GLN A 27 1.22 6.65 -9.44
C GLN A 27 -0.16 7.31 -9.23
N GLU A 28 -0.23 8.64 -9.22
CA GLU A 28 -1.48 9.42 -9.06
C GLU A 28 -2.66 8.95 -9.93
N PRO A 29 -2.50 8.65 -11.23
CA PRO A 29 -3.62 8.18 -12.06
C PRO A 29 -4.21 6.86 -11.57
N MET A 30 -3.37 5.96 -11.07
CA MET A 30 -3.79 4.68 -10.52
C MET A 30 -4.55 4.89 -9.22
N VAL A 31 -4.00 5.72 -8.31
CA VAL A 31 -4.65 6.02 -7.03
C VAL A 31 -6.02 6.64 -7.26
N ARG A 32 -6.14 7.62 -8.15
CA ARG A 32 -7.42 8.24 -8.52
C ARG A 32 -8.42 7.23 -9.08
N THR A 33 -7.97 6.31 -9.94
CA THR A 33 -8.83 5.25 -10.50
C THR A 33 -9.35 4.33 -9.40
N LEU A 34 -8.50 3.95 -8.44
CA LEU A 34 -8.88 3.13 -7.30
C LEU A 34 -9.86 3.85 -6.37
N THR A 35 -9.62 5.13 -6.05
CA THR A 35 -10.54 5.95 -5.26
C THR A 35 -11.93 5.98 -5.88
N ASN A 36 -12.00 6.19 -7.20
CA ASN A 36 -13.27 6.21 -7.92
C ASN A 36 -13.93 4.82 -7.97
N ALA A 37 -13.14 3.75 -8.16
CA ALA A 37 -13.63 2.38 -8.17
C ALA A 37 -14.25 1.99 -6.82
N PHE A 38 -13.64 2.40 -5.71
CA PHE A 38 -14.17 2.18 -4.37
C PHE A 38 -15.43 3.01 -4.11
N ALA A 39 -15.44 4.30 -4.49
CA ALA A 39 -16.60 5.18 -4.33
C ALA A 39 -17.82 4.71 -5.16
N THR A 40 -17.58 4.09 -6.31
CA THR A 40 -18.65 3.58 -7.21
C THR A 40 -18.99 2.11 -6.99
N GLY A 41 -18.28 1.41 -6.10
CA GLY A 41 -18.42 -0.04 -5.89
C GLY A 41 -17.98 -0.89 -7.10
N ARG A 42 -17.34 -0.31 -8.11
CA ARG A 42 -16.91 -0.98 -9.35
C ARG A 42 -15.46 -1.41 -9.26
N ILE A 43 -15.19 -2.44 -8.45
CA ILE A 43 -13.84 -2.97 -8.26
C ILE A 43 -13.50 -3.92 -9.40
N ALA A 44 -12.35 -3.69 -10.05
CA ALA A 44 -11.83 -4.60 -11.07
C ALA A 44 -11.45 -5.95 -10.44
N GLN A 45 -11.76 -7.06 -11.12
CA GLN A 45 -11.43 -8.40 -10.62
C GLN A 45 -9.95 -8.74 -10.71
N ALA A 46 -9.20 -8.05 -11.57
CA ALA A 46 -7.79 -8.28 -11.80
C ALA A 46 -7.04 -6.98 -12.13
N TRP A 47 -5.78 -6.90 -11.70
CA TRP A 47 -4.86 -5.80 -12.02
C TRP A 47 -3.56 -6.33 -12.60
N MET A 48 -3.12 -5.74 -13.70
CA MET A 48 -1.84 -6.04 -14.34
C MET A 48 -0.87 -4.88 -14.10
N LEU A 49 0.24 -5.17 -13.41
CA LEU A 49 1.29 -4.19 -13.11
C LEU A 49 2.51 -4.47 -13.99
N THR A 50 2.89 -3.53 -14.86
CA THR A 50 3.97 -3.69 -15.84
C THR A 50 5.08 -2.64 -15.64
N GLY A 51 6.23 -2.82 -16.29
CA GLY A 51 7.36 -1.88 -16.25
C GLY A 51 8.71 -2.52 -15.86
N VAL A 52 9.79 -1.71 -15.89
CA VAL A 52 11.17 -2.17 -15.65
C VAL A 52 11.43 -2.58 -14.18
N ARG A 53 12.57 -3.23 -13.89
CA ARG A 53 12.93 -3.63 -12.52
C ARG A 53 13.04 -2.40 -11.62
N GLY A 54 12.54 -2.51 -10.38
CA GLY A 54 12.70 -1.46 -9.36
C GLY A 54 11.60 -0.39 -9.33
N VAL A 55 10.70 -0.32 -10.31
CA VAL A 55 9.62 0.71 -10.39
C VAL A 55 8.48 0.55 -9.38
N GLY A 56 8.61 -0.38 -8.42
CA GLY A 56 7.61 -0.52 -7.36
C GLY A 56 6.43 -1.45 -7.62
N LYS A 57 6.32 -2.15 -8.77
CA LYS A 57 5.19 -3.07 -9.09
C LYS A 57 4.74 -3.96 -7.93
N THR A 58 5.64 -4.71 -7.32
CA THR A 58 5.30 -5.63 -6.21
C THR A 58 4.95 -4.89 -4.92
N THR A 59 5.45 -3.67 -4.75
CA THR A 59 5.09 -2.80 -3.63
C THR A 59 3.70 -2.23 -3.84
N THR A 60 3.37 -1.75 -5.03
CA THR A 60 2.02 -1.27 -5.39
C THR A 60 0.98 -2.37 -5.24
N ALA A 61 1.27 -3.58 -5.72
CA ALA A 61 0.38 -4.75 -5.54
C ALA A 61 0.05 -5.00 -4.06
N ARG A 62 1.05 -4.84 -3.19
CA ARG A 62 0.89 -5.04 -1.75
C ARG A 62 0.02 -3.96 -1.12
N ILE A 63 0.25 -2.69 -1.47
CA ILE A 63 -0.55 -1.56 -0.95
C ILE A 63 -2.00 -1.72 -1.44
N LEU A 64 -2.21 -2.09 -2.70
CA LEU A 64 -3.53 -2.38 -3.26
C LEU A 64 -4.24 -3.51 -2.51
N ALA A 65 -3.55 -4.63 -2.24
CA ALA A 65 -4.12 -5.72 -1.47
C ALA A 65 -4.51 -5.29 -0.04
N ARG A 66 -3.74 -4.40 0.58
CA ARG A 66 -4.09 -3.82 1.90
C ARG A 66 -5.30 -2.90 1.82
N ALA A 67 -5.40 -2.07 0.79
CA ALA A 67 -6.53 -1.18 0.57
C ALA A 67 -7.85 -1.92 0.33
N LEU A 68 -7.81 -3.04 -0.39
CA LEU A 68 -8.97 -3.90 -0.61
C LEU A 68 -9.42 -4.61 0.66
N ASN A 69 -8.48 -5.06 1.48
CA ASN A 69 -8.74 -5.73 2.75
C ASN A 69 -8.74 -4.75 3.93
N TYR A 70 -8.86 -3.45 3.68
CA TYR A 70 -8.73 -2.47 4.74
C TYR A 70 -9.96 -2.56 5.64
N LYS A 71 -9.72 -3.04 6.85
CA LYS A 71 -10.72 -3.19 7.90
C LYS A 71 -10.11 -2.66 9.18
N THR A 72 -10.78 -1.71 9.81
CA THR A 72 -10.43 -1.12 11.10
C THR A 72 -11.69 -1.09 11.97
N ALA A 73 -11.55 -0.87 13.28
CA ALA A 73 -12.70 -0.83 14.19
C ALA A 73 -13.79 0.20 13.80
N THR A 74 -13.43 1.20 13.00
CA THR A 74 -14.31 2.28 12.52
C THR A 74 -14.61 2.23 11.02
N VAL A 75 -13.91 1.39 10.24
CA VAL A 75 -14.00 1.37 8.76
C VAL A 75 -13.98 -0.09 8.29
N ASP A 76 -15.08 -0.58 7.70
CA ASP A 76 -15.18 -1.94 7.14
C ASP A 76 -15.40 -1.90 5.61
N GLN A 77 -14.71 -0.99 4.92
CA GLN A 77 -14.85 -0.80 3.47
C GLN A 77 -13.50 -0.58 2.79
N PRO A 78 -13.36 -0.97 1.50
CA PRO A 78 -12.14 -0.72 0.73
C PRO A 78 -11.81 0.77 0.69
N SER A 79 -10.58 1.14 1.08
CA SER A 79 -10.15 2.54 1.17
C SER A 79 -8.72 2.71 0.68
N VAL A 80 -8.47 3.81 -0.04
CA VAL A 80 -7.12 4.26 -0.41
C VAL A 80 -6.43 5.03 0.72
N ASP A 81 -7.19 5.51 1.70
CA ASP A 81 -6.65 6.13 2.91
C ASP A 81 -6.31 5.04 3.93
N LEU A 82 -5.00 4.79 4.04
CA LEU A 82 -4.38 3.79 4.90
C LEU A 82 -3.62 4.46 6.08
N SER A 83 -4.02 5.68 6.46
CA SER A 83 -3.37 6.48 7.52
C SER A 83 -3.35 5.78 8.88
N THR A 84 -4.38 4.98 9.18
CA THR A 84 -4.44 4.15 10.38
C THR A 84 -3.91 2.74 10.08
N PRO A 85 -3.00 2.18 10.89
CA PRO A 85 -2.66 0.76 10.79
C PRO A 85 -3.91 -0.07 11.16
N GLY A 86 -4.47 -0.78 10.17
CA GLY A 86 -5.44 -1.86 10.37
C GLY A 86 -4.79 -3.16 10.83
#